data_AF-A0A0K6GHW2-F1
#
_entry.id   AF-A0A0K6GHW2-F1
#
_cell.length_a   1.000
_cell.length_b   1.000
_cell.length_c   1.000
_cell.angle_alpha   90.00
_cell.angle_beta   90.00
_cell.angle_gamma   90.00
#
_symmetry.space_group_name_H-M   'P 1'
#
loop_
_entity.id
_entity.type
_entity.pdbx_description
1 polymer ?
#
loop_
_entity_poly.entity_id
_entity_poly.type
_entity_poly.pdbx_seq_one_letter_code
_entity_poly.pdbx_strand_id
1 'polypeptide(L)'
;MSLQPEEITILEKVINIRNRLTALKQNRAEYIKSQDVLNIYQAVVKQVEKLNDLRDQETGPHAPNRLDTLLADVFSLLSLFFLTIGKARECPATYSQIASMRQLLDHMNESAVYTEADLKSFRNRLDELRDIVRNDKESGLHPPAMTKLLDRKLNECDAILSDLQDSLSVLSVELVPIHQKLVTLRRQLVALAAKPKPFKADLKPIMEDLRKIESKRENGKFLGPNGVVPASQALKFEHEKMMFPPA
;
A
#
# COMPACT_ATOMS: atom_id res chain seq x y z
N MET A 1 -14.68 -20.42 -2.62
CA MET A 1 -13.56 -21.27 -3.09
C MET A 1 -13.24 -22.28 -2.01
N SER A 2 -13.16 -23.57 -2.37
CA SER A 2 -12.86 -24.64 -1.41
C SER A 2 -11.37 -24.66 -1.13
N LEU A 3 -10.98 -24.73 0.14
CA LEU A 3 -9.59 -24.97 0.55
C LEU A 3 -9.26 -26.45 0.39
N GLN A 4 -8.03 -26.77 0.04
CA GLN A 4 -7.55 -28.16 0.07
C GLN A 4 -7.49 -28.68 1.52
N PRO A 5 -7.70 -29.99 1.78
CA PRO A 5 -7.65 -30.57 3.14
C PRO A 5 -6.37 -30.22 3.91
N GLU A 6 -5.24 -30.18 3.22
CA GLU A 6 -3.93 -29.84 3.76
C GLU A 6 -3.86 -28.35 4.15
N GLU A 7 -4.39 -27.45 3.31
CA GLU A 7 -4.51 -26.02 3.63
C GLU A 7 -5.47 -25.76 4.80
N ILE A 8 -6.51 -26.58 4.98
CA ILE A 8 -7.42 -26.49 6.15
C ILE A 8 -6.64 -26.76 7.45
N THR A 9 -5.76 -27.76 7.44
CA THR A 9 -4.92 -28.07 8.61
C THR A 9 -3.96 -26.93 8.95
N ILE A 10 -3.42 -26.25 7.93
CA ILE A 10 -2.58 -25.06 8.11
C ILE A 10 -3.43 -23.90 8.65
N LEU A 11 -4.63 -23.69 8.10
CA LEU A 11 -5.55 -22.65 8.53
C LEU A 11 -5.88 -22.76 10.02
N GLU A 12 -6.20 -23.94 10.53
CA GLU A 12 -6.47 -24.14 11.96
C GLU A 12 -5.29 -23.75 12.84
N LYS A 13 -4.06 -24.09 12.42
CA LYS A 13 -2.84 -23.73 13.15
C LYS A 13 -2.58 -22.22 13.11
N VAL A 14 -2.82 -21.58 11.97
CA VAL A 14 -2.69 -20.12 11.83
C VAL A 14 -3.75 -19.39 12.68
N ILE A 15 -4.98 -19.93 12.78
CA ILE A 15 -6.01 -19.39 13.68
C ILE A 15 -5.54 -19.42 15.13
N ASN A 16 -4.98 -20.55 15.58
CA ASN A 16 -4.44 -20.66 16.93
C ASN A 16 -3.31 -19.65 17.18
N ILE A 17 -2.37 -19.53 16.22
CA ILE A 17 -1.29 -18.53 16.29
C ILE A 17 -1.83 -17.11 16.41
N ARG A 18 -2.82 -16.74 15.58
CA ARG A 18 -3.47 -15.42 15.69
C ARG A 18 -4.06 -15.21 17.08
N ASN A 19 -4.77 -16.20 17.63
CA ASN A 19 -5.37 -16.08 18.95
C ASN A 19 -4.30 -15.88 20.04
N ARG A 20 -3.16 -16.56 19.94
CA ARG A 20 -2.00 -16.35 20.83
C ARG A 20 -1.42 -14.93 20.72
N LEU A 21 -1.26 -14.41 19.50
CA LEU A 21 -0.82 -13.03 19.27
C LEU A 21 -1.82 -12.01 19.85
N THR A 22 -3.11 -12.24 19.65
CA THR A 22 -4.17 -11.37 20.19
C THR A 22 -4.19 -11.39 21.72
N ALA A 23 -4.06 -12.56 22.35
CA ALA A 23 -3.96 -12.68 23.79
C ALA A 23 -2.74 -11.94 24.33
N LEU A 24 -1.58 -12.11 23.69
CA LEU A 24 -0.35 -11.38 24.03
C LEU A 24 -0.52 -9.86 23.91
N LYS A 25 -1.30 -9.39 22.90
CA LYS A 25 -1.59 -7.97 22.70
C LYS A 25 -2.55 -7.41 23.76
N GLN A 26 -3.47 -8.23 24.28
CA GLN A 26 -4.43 -7.86 25.30
C GLN A 26 -3.81 -7.83 26.70
N ASN A 27 -2.78 -8.64 26.95
CA ASN A 27 -2.03 -8.63 28.20
C ASN A 27 -1.06 -7.43 28.29
N ARG A 28 -1.60 -6.21 28.20
CA ARG A 28 -0.85 -4.94 28.25
C ARG A 28 -0.31 -4.62 29.65
N ALA A 29 -0.76 -5.35 30.68
CA ALA A 29 -0.34 -5.15 32.05
C ALA A 29 1.06 -5.72 32.33
N GLU A 30 1.49 -6.73 31.56
CA GLU A 30 2.82 -7.32 31.65
C GLU A 30 3.70 -6.89 30.48
N TYR A 31 4.98 -6.67 30.74
CA TYR A 31 5.98 -6.39 29.71
C TYR A 31 6.05 -7.56 28.71
N ILE A 32 5.87 -7.27 27.42
CA ILE A 32 5.94 -8.29 26.36
C ILE A 32 7.38 -8.81 26.26
N LYS A 33 7.58 -10.09 26.59
CA LYS A 33 8.90 -10.73 26.53
C LYS A 33 9.27 -11.07 25.09
N SER A 34 10.51 -10.73 24.70
CA SER A 34 11.03 -11.03 23.36
C SER A 34 10.97 -12.53 23.03
N GLN A 35 11.21 -13.41 24.02
CA GLN A 35 11.17 -14.85 23.82
C GLN A 35 9.78 -15.36 23.40
N ASP A 36 8.71 -14.80 23.97
CA ASP A 36 7.34 -15.23 23.65
C ASP A 36 6.97 -14.87 22.19
N VAL A 37 7.39 -13.68 21.75
CA VAL A 37 7.23 -13.23 20.36
C VAL A 37 8.02 -14.13 19.41
N LEU A 38 9.28 -14.45 19.74
CA LEU A 38 10.13 -15.32 18.91
C LEU A 38 9.60 -16.76 18.84
N ASN A 39 9.02 -17.28 19.93
CA ASN A 39 8.38 -18.60 19.92
C ASN A 39 7.15 -18.63 19.00
N ILE A 40 6.36 -17.56 18.99
CA ILE A 40 5.23 -17.44 18.06
C ILE A 40 5.73 -17.28 16.62
N TYR A 41 6.76 -16.46 16.40
CA TYR A 41 7.39 -16.29 15.09
C TYR A 41 7.82 -17.62 14.47
N GLN A 42 8.52 -18.46 15.22
CA GLN A 42 8.92 -19.79 14.76
C GLN A 42 7.72 -20.67 14.39
N ALA A 43 6.60 -20.55 15.11
CA ALA A 43 5.38 -21.27 14.78
C ALA A 43 4.76 -20.79 13.47
N VAL A 44 4.79 -19.47 13.20
CA VAL A 44 4.35 -18.88 11.92
C VAL A 44 5.22 -19.39 10.78
N VAL A 45 6.55 -19.31 10.91
CA VAL A 45 7.52 -19.79 9.91
C VAL A 45 7.22 -21.22 9.50
N LYS A 46 7.04 -22.13 10.47
CA LYS A 46 6.75 -23.54 10.20
C LYS A 46 5.46 -23.75 9.39
N GLN A 47 4.47 -22.87 9.55
CA GLN A 47 3.24 -22.96 8.74
C GLN A 47 3.47 -22.40 7.33
N VAL A 48 4.25 -21.33 7.21
CA VAL A 48 4.56 -20.70 5.91
C VAL A 48 5.43 -21.61 5.05
N GLU A 49 6.41 -22.30 5.63
CA GLU A 49 7.22 -23.30 4.93
C GLU A 49 6.33 -24.42 4.38
N LYS A 50 5.48 -25.01 5.21
CA LYS A 50 4.52 -26.04 4.78
C LYS A 50 3.59 -25.54 3.68
N LEU A 51 3.12 -24.31 3.79
CA LEU A 51 2.23 -23.72 2.80
C LEU A 51 2.95 -23.51 1.46
N ASN A 52 4.19 -23.03 1.49
CA ASN A 52 5.02 -22.89 0.30
C ASN A 52 5.29 -24.25 -0.34
N ASP A 53 5.66 -25.27 0.44
CA ASP A 53 5.92 -26.62 -0.06
C ASP A 53 4.67 -27.23 -0.74
N LEU A 54 3.48 -26.99 -0.19
CA LEU A 54 2.21 -27.43 -0.79
C LEU A 54 1.92 -26.68 -2.09
N ARG A 55 2.09 -25.36 -2.11
CA ARG A 55 1.78 -24.51 -3.27
C ARG A 55 2.81 -24.62 -4.38
N ASP A 56 4.06 -24.91 -4.07
CA ASP A 56 5.11 -25.16 -5.07
C ASP A 56 4.87 -26.50 -5.82
N GLN A 57 4.05 -27.41 -5.26
CA GLN A 57 3.61 -28.65 -5.92
C GLN A 57 2.36 -28.45 -6.79
N GLU A 58 1.58 -27.39 -6.57
CA GLU A 58 0.40 -27.10 -7.38
C GLU A 58 0.78 -26.45 -8.71
N THR A 59 0.33 -27.04 -9.81
CA THR A 59 0.55 -26.48 -11.15
C THR A 59 -0.58 -25.50 -11.48
N GLY A 60 -0.44 -24.22 -11.08
CA GLY A 60 -1.39 -23.18 -11.45
C GLY A 60 -1.26 -21.87 -10.67
N PRO A 61 -1.86 -20.78 -11.17
CA PRO A 61 -1.91 -19.52 -10.43
C PRO A 61 -2.79 -19.68 -9.17
N HIS A 62 -2.19 -19.46 -8.00
CA HIS A 62 -2.89 -19.51 -6.71
C HIS A 62 -3.88 -18.35 -6.58
N ALA A 63 -5.17 -18.68 -6.42
CA ALA A 63 -6.20 -17.68 -6.14
C ALA A 63 -6.20 -17.32 -4.65
N PRO A 64 -6.25 -16.02 -4.29
CA PRO A 64 -6.24 -15.60 -2.89
C PRO A 64 -7.44 -16.17 -2.14
N ASN A 65 -7.16 -16.76 -0.98
CA ASN A 65 -8.16 -17.43 -0.16
C ASN A 65 -8.14 -16.95 1.30
N ARG A 66 -9.01 -17.53 2.12
CA ARG A 66 -9.15 -17.14 3.54
C ARG A 66 -7.85 -17.33 4.34
N LEU A 67 -7.05 -18.35 4.02
CA LEU A 67 -5.75 -18.57 4.67
C LEU A 67 -4.79 -17.42 4.37
N ASP A 68 -4.78 -16.92 3.13
CA ASP A 68 -3.94 -15.76 2.75
C ASP A 68 -4.33 -14.50 3.54
N THR A 69 -5.63 -14.23 3.67
CA THR A 69 -6.13 -13.10 4.48
C THR A 69 -5.72 -13.26 5.95
N LEU A 70 -5.87 -14.45 6.51
CA LEU A 70 -5.52 -14.70 7.91
C LEU A 70 -4.01 -14.62 8.16
N LEU A 71 -3.20 -15.12 7.24
CA LEU A 71 -1.74 -14.98 7.31
C LEU A 71 -1.35 -13.52 7.26
N ALA A 72 -1.99 -12.71 6.41
CA ALA A 72 -1.72 -11.28 6.37
C ALA A 72 -1.99 -10.59 7.71
N ASP A 73 -3.07 -10.95 8.40
CA ASP A 73 -3.36 -10.45 9.75
C ASP A 73 -2.31 -10.89 10.77
N VAL A 74 -1.90 -12.17 10.73
CA VAL A 74 -0.88 -12.74 11.63
C VAL A 74 0.46 -12.04 11.43
N PHE A 75 0.89 -11.83 10.19
CA PHE A 75 2.13 -11.11 9.88
C PHE A 75 2.07 -9.64 10.29
N SER A 76 0.92 -8.98 10.13
CA SER A 76 0.73 -7.60 10.58
C SER A 76 0.89 -7.49 12.10
N LEU A 77 0.23 -8.38 12.87
CA LEU A 77 0.39 -8.43 14.33
C LEU A 77 1.83 -8.73 14.73
N LEU A 78 2.45 -9.71 14.09
CA LEU A 78 3.83 -10.10 14.36
C LEU A 78 4.81 -8.94 14.12
N SER A 79 4.65 -8.23 13.00
CA SER A 79 5.44 -7.04 12.66
C SER A 79 5.38 -6.00 13.78
N LEU A 80 4.17 -5.71 14.30
CA LEU A 80 4.00 -4.79 15.42
C LEU A 80 4.69 -5.28 16.71
N PHE A 81 4.69 -6.59 16.98
CA PHE A 81 5.43 -7.12 18.12
C PHE A 81 6.94 -7.02 17.96
N PHE A 82 7.47 -7.27 16.76
CA PHE A 82 8.90 -7.08 16.48
C PHE A 82 9.34 -5.62 16.69
N LEU A 83 8.50 -4.66 16.27
CA LEU A 83 8.72 -3.24 16.57
C LEU A 83 8.69 -2.98 18.09
N THR A 84 7.73 -3.58 18.80
CA THR A 84 7.56 -3.39 20.26
C THR A 84 8.74 -3.92 21.07
N ILE A 85 9.35 -5.04 20.65
CA ILE A 85 10.50 -5.64 21.34
C ILE A 85 11.85 -5.08 20.85
N GLY A 86 11.85 -3.98 20.10
CA GLY A 86 13.07 -3.28 19.65
C GLY A 86 13.77 -3.90 18.44
N LYS A 87 13.15 -4.88 17.77
CA LYS A 87 13.70 -5.58 16.59
C LYS A 87 13.24 -4.94 15.28
N ALA A 88 13.26 -3.61 15.22
CA ALA A 88 12.71 -2.84 14.09
C ALA A 88 13.50 -2.94 12.78
N ARG A 89 14.74 -3.45 12.83
CA ARG A 89 15.62 -3.64 11.68
C ARG A 89 15.65 -5.08 11.17
N GLU A 90 14.73 -5.91 11.62
CA GLU A 90 14.56 -7.29 11.15
C GLU A 90 13.39 -7.37 10.17
N CYS A 91 13.48 -8.27 9.20
CA CYS A 91 12.54 -8.44 8.12
C CYS A 91 11.09 -8.66 8.60
N PRO A 92 10.80 -9.37 9.72
CA PRO A 92 9.42 -9.50 10.20
C PRO A 92 8.78 -8.16 10.60
N ALA A 93 9.58 -7.18 11.04
CA ALA A 93 9.12 -5.83 11.42
C ALA A 93 8.74 -4.95 10.21
N THR A 94 9.11 -5.37 9.00
CA THR A 94 8.84 -4.61 7.77
C THR A 94 7.43 -4.87 7.23
N TYR A 95 6.84 -6.03 7.55
CA TYR A 95 5.61 -6.49 6.91
C TYR A 95 4.46 -5.49 7.04
N SER A 96 4.20 -4.97 8.24
CA SER A 96 3.11 -4.01 8.45
C SER A 96 3.29 -2.75 7.62
N GLN A 97 4.54 -2.31 7.42
CA GLN A 97 4.84 -1.14 6.61
C GLN A 97 4.64 -1.42 5.13
N ILE A 98 5.10 -2.56 4.63
CA ILE A 98 4.88 -2.98 3.23
C ILE A 98 3.37 -3.07 2.94
N ALA A 99 2.61 -3.72 3.84
CA ALA A 99 1.16 -3.85 3.70
C ALA A 99 0.44 -2.50 3.69
N SER A 100 0.80 -1.57 4.59
CA SER A 100 0.25 -0.22 4.61
C SER A 100 0.63 0.58 3.36
N MET A 101 1.87 0.47 2.89
CA MET A 101 2.31 1.14 1.67
C MET A 101 1.54 0.65 0.45
N ARG A 102 1.32 -0.66 0.33
CA ARG A 102 0.48 -1.23 -0.73
C ARG A 102 -0.92 -0.62 -0.72
N GLN A 103 -1.60 -0.63 0.42
CA GLN A 103 -2.95 -0.05 0.53
C GLN A 103 -2.98 1.42 0.14
N LEU A 104 -1.98 2.20 0.53
CA LEU A 104 -1.87 3.61 0.15
C LEU A 104 -1.66 3.78 -1.36
N LEU A 105 -0.80 2.94 -1.97
CA LEU A 105 -0.56 2.95 -3.41
C LEU A 105 -1.82 2.54 -4.19
N ASP A 106 -2.54 1.52 -3.74
CA ASP A 106 -3.83 1.10 -4.31
C ASP A 106 -4.85 2.25 -4.26
N HIS A 107 -4.99 2.92 -3.11
CA HIS A 107 -5.87 4.09 -2.98
C HIS A 107 -5.43 5.28 -3.82
N MET A 108 -4.12 5.51 -3.99
CA MET A 108 -3.61 6.53 -4.90
C MET A 108 -3.98 6.20 -6.34
N ASN A 109 -3.86 4.93 -6.74
CA ASN A 109 -4.26 4.46 -8.05
C ASN A 109 -5.75 4.68 -8.32
N GLU A 110 -6.61 4.24 -7.39
CA GLU A 110 -8.07 4.40 -7.48
C GLU A 110 -8.49 5.87 -7.52
N SER A 111 -7.88 6.71 -6.69
CA SER A 111 -8.30 8.10 -6.54
C SER A 111 -7.69 9.03 -7.59
N ALA A 112 -6.58 8.67 -8.23
CA ALA A 112 -5.76 9.55 -9.06
C ALA A 112 -5.21 10.79 -8.32
N VAL A 113 -5.14 10.77 -6.98
CA VAL A 113 -4.70 11.91 -6.14
C VAL A 113 -3.23 11.77 -5.71
N TYR A 114 -2.32 11.88 -6.66
CA TYR A 114 -0.88 11.75 -6.41
C TYR A 114 -0.03 12.64 -7.32
N THR A 115 1.17 12.98 -6.85
CA THR A 115 2.20 13.73 -7.56
C THR A 115 3.50 12.93 -7.59
N GLU A 116 4.44 13.31 -8.46
CA GLU A 116 5.75 12.68 -8.55
C GLU A 116 6.50 12.70 -7.20
N ALA A 117 6.38 13.79 -6.44
CA ALA A 117 6.99 13.93 -5.12
C ALA A 117 6.42 12.93 -4.10
N ASP A 118 5.10 12.67 -4.16
CA ASP A 118 4.48 11.63 -3.32
C ASP A 118 5.07 10.27 -3.66
N LEU A 119 5.09 9.90 -4.95
CA LEU A 119 5.59 8.60 -5.43
C LEU A 119 7.08 8.39 -5.11
N LYS A 120 7.90 9.44 -5.22
CA LYS A 120 9.33 9.39 -4.85
C LYS A 120 9.53 9.02 -3.37
N SER A 121 8.68 9.52 -2.50
CA SER A 121 8.73 9.19 -1.07
C SER A 121 8.43 7.71 -0.81
N PHE A 122 7.48 7.13 -1.56
CA PHE A 122 7.22 5.69 -1.51
C PHE A 122 8.39 4.87 -2.06
N ARG A 123 9.00 5.26 -3.19
CA ARG A 123 10.16 4.57 -3.75
C ARG A 123 11.29 4.47 -2.73
N ASN A 124 11.71 5.61 -2.16
CA ASN A 124 12.78 5.64 -1.17
C ASN A 124 12.48 4.70 0.01
N ARG A 125 11.23 4.69 0.50
CA ARG A 125 10.86 3.83 1.61
C ARG A 125 10.82 2.36 1.23
N LEU A 126 10.37 2.00 0.03
CA LEU A 126 10.40 0.61 -0.46
C LEU A 126 11.84 0.11 -0.59
N ASP A 127 12.76 0.97 -1.05
CA ASP A 127 14.18 0.64 -1.16
C ASP A 127 14.81 0.40 0.22
N GLU A 128 14.53 1.25 1.21
CA GLU A 128 14.98 1.02 2.60
C GLU A 128 14.45 -0.30 3.19
N LEU A 129 13.18 -0.63 2.94
CA LEU A 129 12.59 -1.89 3.41
C LEU A 129 13.20 -3.10 2.69
N ARG A 130 13.51 -2.96 1.41
CA ARG A 130 14.21 -3.97 0.61
C ARG A 130 15.61 -4.22 1.13
N ASP A 131 16.35 -3.19 1.51
CA ASP A 131 17.68 -3.33 2.09
C ASP A 131 17.62 -4.12 3.41
N ILE A 132 16.62 -3.88 4.27
CA ILE A 132 16.41 -4.68 5.49
C ILE A 132 16.20 -6.16 5.14
N VAL A 133 15.30 -6.47 4.21
CA VAL A 133 14.99 -7.85 3.81
C VAL A 133 16.21 -8.53 3.19
N ARG A 134 16.99 -7.80 2.37
CA ARG A 134 18.20 -8.29 1.73
C ARG A 134 19.30 -8.61 2.74
N ASN A 135 19.55 -7.72 3.69
CA ASN A 135 20.55 -7.93 4.74
C ASN A 135 20.23 -9.19 5.59
N ASP A 136 18.96 -9.40 5.91
CA ASP A 136 18.51 -10.57 6.66
C ASP A 136 18.59 -11.87 5.87
N LYS A 137 18.39 -11.78 4.54
CA LYS A 137 18.57 -12.90 3.61
C LYS A 137 20.05 -13.29 3.49
N GLU A 138 20.95 -12.32 3.37
CA GLU A 138 22.39 -12.54 3.24
C GLU A 138 23.02 -13.04 4.55
N SER A 139 22.55 -12.54 5.70
CA SER A 139 23.02 -12.98 7.01
C SER A 139 22.47 -14.34 7.47
N GLY A 140 21.42 -14.84 6.82
CA GLY A 140 20.75 -16.07 7.21
C GLY A 140 20.00 -15.97 8.54
N LEU A 141 19.71 -14.75 9.02
CA LEU A 141 19.03 -14.49 10.29
C LEU A 141 17.60 -15.04 10.30
N HIS A 142 16.94 -15.01 9.14
CA HIS A 142 15.57 -15.46 8.96
C HIS A 142 15.45 -16.54 7.89
N PRO A 143 14.46 -17.45 8.00
CA PRO A 143 14.24 -18.51 7.04
C PRO A 143 13.99 -17.97 5.61
N PRO A 144 14.45 -18.68 4.56
CA PRO A 144 14.25 -18.27 3.17
C PRO A 144 12.77 -18.04 2.80
N ALA A 145 11.86 -18.80 3.41
CA ALA A 145 10.42 -18.64 3.20
C ALA A 145 9.92 -17.24 3.60
N MET A 146 10.49 -16.65 4.66
CA MET A 146 10.12 -15.32 5.14
C MET A 146 10.60 -14.22 4.19
N THR A 147 11.88 -14.28 3.80
CA THR A 147 12.48 -13.28 2.91
C THR A 147 11.87 -13.36 1.51
N LYS A 148 11.61 -14.56 0.98
CA LYS A 148 10.89 -14.77 -0.30
C LYS A 148 9.48 -14.16 -0.27
N LEU A 149 8.75 -14.29 0.84
CA LEU A 149 7.42 -13.69 0.99
C LEU A 149 7.48 -12.17 0.97
N LEU A 150 8.42 -11.56 1.71
CA LEU A 150 8.58 -10.11 1.77
C LEU A 150 9.08 -9.54 0.44
N ASP A 151 10.01 -10.22 -0.23
CA ASP A 151 10.48 -9.88 -1.59
C ASP A 151 9.30 -9.82 -2.57
N ARG A 152 8.41 -10.83 -2.54
CA ARG A 152 7.21 -10.84 -3.38
C ARG A 152 6.30 -9.65 -3.07
N LYS A 153 6.09 -9.32 -1.79
CA LYS A 153 5.24 -8.19 -1.40
C LYS A 153 5.84 -6.84 -1.80
N LEU A 154 7.14 -6.67 -1.69
CA LEU A 154 7.85 -5.49 -2.17
C LEU A 154 7.72 -5.34 -3.70
N ASN A 155 7.86 -6.44 -4.44
CA ASN A 155 7.70 -6.43 -5.89
C ASN A 155 6.25 -6.09 -6.32
N GLU A 156 5.25 -6.57 -5.57
CA GLU A 156 3.85 -6.18 -5.78
C GLU A 156 3.66 -4.65 -5.59
N CYS A 157 4.28 -4.05 -4.55
CA CYS A 157 4.25 -2.61 -4.36
C CYS A 157 4.97 -1.84 -5.48
N ASP A 158 6.11 -2.35 -5.94
CA ASP A 158 6.89 -1.72 -7.00
C ASP A 158 6.17 -1.71 -8.35
N ALA A 159 5.42 -2.78 -8.65
CA ALA A 159 4.60 -2.82 -9.86
C ALA A 159 3.54 -1.72 -9.84
N ILE A 160 2.78 -1.59 -8.74
CA ILE A 160 1.77 -0.53 -8.58
C ILE A 160 2.44 0.84 -8.66
N LEU A 161 3.60 1.01 -8.01
CA LEU A 161 4.34 2.28 -8.02
C LEU A 161 4.83 2.63 -9.44
N SER A 162 5.29 1.63 -10.21
CA SER A 162 5.68 1.81 -11.62
C SER A 162 4.48 2.25 -12.46
N ASP A 163 3.33 1.59 -12.32
CA ASP A 163 2.12 1.94 -13.06
C ASP A 163 1.68 3.39 -12.78
N LEU A 164 1.79 3.84 -11.53
CA LEU A 164 1.49 5.22 -11.14
C LEU A 164 2.49 6.22 -11.73
N GLN A 165 3.78 5.87 -11.77
CA GLN A 165 4.83 6.69 -12.38
C GLN A 165 4.65 6.79 -13.89
N ASP A 166 4.33 5.68 -14.55
CA ASP A 166 4.05 5.63 -15.99
C ASP A 166 2.81 6.46 -16.34
N SER A 167 1.79 6.41 -15.49
CA SER A 167 0.62 7.31 -15.61
C SER A 167 1.01 8.79 -15.54
N LEU A 168 1.97 9.18 -14.70
CA LEU A 168 2.45 10.57 -14.64
C LEU A 168 3.33 10.94 -15.83
N SER A 169 4.17 10.02 -16.33
CA SER A 169 5.13 10.30 -17.40
C SER A 169 4.47 10.68 -18.72
N VAL A 170 3.22 10.24 -18.92
CA VAL A 170 2.40 10.64 -20.07
C VAL A 170 2.02 12.12 -20.02
N LEU A 171 1.98 12.77 -18.84
CA LEU A 171 1.59 14.18 -18.73
C LEU A 171 2.59 15.10 -19.44
N SER A 172 2.09 16.00 -20.28
CA SER A 172 2.95 17.05 -20.83
C SER A 172 3.47 17.97 -19.73
N VAL A 173 4.66 18.53 -19.96
CA VAL A 173 5.38 19.37 -18.99
C VAL A 173 4.52 20.57 -18.54
N GLU A 174 3.64 21.06 -19.41
CA GLU A 174 2.75 22.19 -19.12
C GLU A 174 1.56 21.80 -18.23
N LEU A 175 1.14 20.54 -18.27
CA LEU A 175 0.02 20.04 -17.45
C LEU A 175 0.47 19.61 -16.06
N VAL A 176 1.76 19.36 -15.83
CA VAL A 176 2.30 18.96 -14.53
C VAL A 176 1.95 19.97 -13.41
N PRO A 177 2.15 21.29 -13.56
CA PRO A 177 1.77 22.25 -12.52
C PRO A 177 0.25 22.32 -12.28
N ILE A 178 -0.55 22.11 -13.33
CA ILE A 178 -2.02 22.10 -13.23
C ILE A 178 -2.47 20.87 -12.45
N HIS A 179 -1.94 19.68 -12.80
CA HIS A 179 -2.19 18.43 -12.09
C HIS A 179 -1.83 18.54 -10.60
N GLN A 180 -0.63 19.03 -10.28
CA GLN A 180 -0.20 19.23 -8.89
C GLN A 180 -1.14 20.15 -8.11
N LYS A 181 -1.62 21.24 -8.74
CA LYS A 181 -2.58 22.15 -8.12
C LYS A 181 -3.95 21.50 -7.92
N LEU A 182 -4.44 20.72 -8.88
CA LEU A 182 -5.71 19.98 -8.76
C LEU A 182 -5.64 18.93 -7.65
N VAL A 183 -4.54 18.17 -7.58
CA VAL A 183 -4.28 17.22 -6.47
C VAL A 183 -4.31 17.94 -5.13
N THR A 184 -3.68 19.11 -5.02
CA THR A 184 -3.68 19.93 -3.80
C THR A 184 -5.08 20.37 -3.40
N LEU A 185 -5.85 20.92 -4.35
CA LEU A 185 -7.22 21.39 -4.10
C LEU A 185 -8.13 20.22 -3.70
N ARG A 186 -7.97 19.06 -4.33
CA ARG A 186 -8.73 17.85 -3.99
C ARG A 186 -8.41 17.36 -2.58
N ARG A 187 -7.14 17.34 -2.17
CA ARG A 187 -6.74 17.03 -0.78
C ARG A 187 -7.38 17.99 0.22
N GLN A 188 -7.40 19.29 -0.10
CA GLN A 188 -8.05 20.31 0.74
C GLN A 188 -9.56 20.09 0.84
N LEU A 189 -10.24 19.74 -0.26
CA LEU A 189 -11.67 19.43 -0.26
C LEU A 189 -12.00 18.20 0.60
N VAL A 190 -11.24 17.12 0.45
CA VAL A 190 -11.41 15.91 1.27
C VAL A 190 -11.19 16.22 2.75
N ALA A 191 -10.14 16.97 3.08
CA ALA A 191 -9.86 17.38 4.45
C ALA A 191 -10.96 18.28 5.03
N LEU A 192 -11.54 19.18 4.22
CA LEU A 192 -12.67 20.03 4.64
C LEU A 192 -13.94 19.20 4.86
N ALA A 193 -14.24 18.24 3.97
CA ALA A 193 -15.39 17.35 4.06
C ALA A 193 -15.33 16.42 5.29
N ALA A 194 -14.12 16.06 5.73
CA ALA A 194 -13.91 15.26 6.93
C ALA A 194 -14.11 16.04 8.25
N LYS A 195 -14.22 17.38 8.21
CA LYS A 195 -14.46 18.18 9.44
C LYS A 195 -15.90 17.98 9.93
N PRO A 196 -16.15 17.85 11.24
CA PRO A 196 -17.50 17.70 11.80
C PRO A 196 -18.45 18.85 11.47
N LYS A 197 -17.91 20.06 11.29
CA LYS A 197 -18.65 21.25 10.89
C LYS A 197 -17.80 22.09 9.91
N PRO A 198 -17.90 21.85 8.60
CA PRO A 198 -17.14 22.60 7.61
C PRO A 198 -17.63 24.04 7.55
N PHE A 199 -16.71 25.02 7.62
CA PHE A 199 -17.06 26.42 7.46
C PHE A 199 -17.10 26.77 5.96
N LYS A 200 -18.20 27.40 5.51
CA LYS A 200 -18.32 27.87 4.11
C LYS A 200 -17.21 28.84 3.69
N ALA A 201 -16.62 29.55 4.65
CA ALA A 201 -15.48 30.44 4.42
C ALA A 201 -14.24 29.68 3.91
N ASP A 202 -14.00 28.46 4.40
CA ASP A 202 -12.87 27.61 4.00
C ASP A 202 -13.03 27.08 2.56
N LEU A 203 -14.27 26.98 2.06
CA LEU A 203 -14.57 26.50 0.71
C LEU A 203 -14.31 27.56 -0.36
N LYS A 204 -14.55 28.84 -0.04
CA LYS A 204 -14.41 29.96 -0.98
C LYS A 204 -13.03 30.03 -1.67
N PRO A 205 -11.88 29.96 -0.96
CA PRO A 205 -10.58 30.02 -1.62
C PRO A 205 -10.32 28.83 -2.55
N ILE A 206 -10.82 27.64 -2.18
CA ILE A 206 -10.70 26.44 -3.03
C ILE A 206 -11.49 26.62 -4.34
N MET A 207 -12.72 27.14 -4.26
CA MET A 207 -13.54 27.43 -5.44
C MET A 207 -12.93 28.50 -6.33
N GLU A 208 -12.34 29.55 -5.75
CA GLU A 208 -11.65 30.60 -6.52
C GLU A 208 -10.44 30.06 -7.28
N ASP A 209 -9.63 29.21 -6.64
CA ASP A 209 -8.49 28.58 -7.29
C ASP A 209 -8.91 27.59 -8.39
N LEU A 210 -10.00 26.84 -8.20
CA LEU A 210 -10.59 26.02 -9.26
C LEU A 210 -11.04 26.87 -10.46
N ARG A 211 -11.69 28.02 -10.22
CA ARG A 211 -12.09 28.94 -11.31
C ARG A 211 -10.90 29.49 -12.07
N LYS A 212 -9.80 29.82 -11.38
CA LYS A 212 -8.55 30.27 -12.04
C LYS A 212 -7.92 29.18 -12.90
N ILE A 213 -8.08 27.91 -12.53
CA ILE A 213 -7.63 26.79 -13.36
C ILE A 213 -8.55 26.64 -14.56
N GLU A 214 -9.86 26.70 -14.36
CA GLU A 214 -10.85 26.57 -15.44
C GLU A 214 -10.71 27.69 -16.49
N SER A 215 -10.40 28.93 -16.07
CA SER A 215 -10.16 30.05 -16.99
C SER A 215 -8.93 29.87 -17.88
N LYS A 216 -8.04 28.91 -17.59
CA LYS A 216 -6.90 28.56 -18.46
C LYS A 216 -7.30 27.59 -19.57
N ARG A 217 -8.55 27.10 -19.58
CA ARG A 217 -9.05 26.24 -20.64
C ARG A 217 -9.62 27.08 -21.78
N GLU A 218 -9.27 26.71 -22.99
CA GLU A 218 -9.86 27.23 -24.22
C GLU A 218 -10.65 26.09 -24.89
N ASN A 219 -11.94 26.30 -25.14
CA ASN A 219 -12.84 25.27 -25.69
C ASN A 219 -12.84 23.95 -24.89
N GLY A 220 -12.72 24.03 -23.56
CA GLY A 220 -12.67 22.88 -22.67
C GLY A 220 -11.33 22.12 -22.66
N LYS A 221 -10.28 22.67 -23.32
CA LYS A 221 -8.95 22.06 -23.42
C LYS A 221 -7.87 22.99 -22.87
N PHE A 222 -6.79 22.43 -22.33
CA PHE A 222 -5.61 23.18 -21.93
C PHE A 222 -4.68 23.20 -23.14
N LEU A 223 -4.22 24.37 -23.54
CA LEU A 223 -3.34 24.50 -24.69
C LEU A 223 -1.88 24.54 -24.23
N GLY A 224 -1.04 23.77 -24.92
CA GLY A 224 0.41 23.85 -24.82
C GLY A 224 1.00 25.01 -25.64
N PRO A 225 2.33 25.12 -25.70
CA PRO A 225 3.00 26.14 -26.51
C PRO A 225 2.52 26.01 -27.97
N ASN A 226 2.16 27.13 -28.59
CA ASN A 226 1.63 27.22 -29.96
C ASN A 226 0.15 26.80 -30.15
N GLY A 227 -0.64 26.71 -29.07
CA GLY A 227 -2.09 26.42 -29.19
C GLY A 227 -2.42 24.95 -29.43
N VAL A 228 -1.45 24.05 -29.25
CA VAL A 228 -1.61 22.61 -29.45
C VAL A 228 -2.16 21.96 -28.18
N VAL A 229 -3.19 21.13 -28.30
CA VAL A 229 -3.74 20.36 -27.19
C VAL A 229 -2.77 19.22 -26.84
N PRO A 230 -2.30 19.09 -25.59
CA PRO A 230 -1.45 17.98 -25.20
C PRO A 230 -2.17 16.63 -25.33
N ALA A 231 -1.52 15.63 -25.92
CA ALA A 231 -2.09 14.29 -26.13
C ALA A 231 -2.55 13.63 -24.82
N SER A 232 -1.85 13.92 -23.72
CA SER A 232 -2.14 13.43 -22.37
C SER A 232 -3.45 13.95 -21.78
N GLN A 233 -4.02 15.00 -22.37
CA GLN A 233 -5.29 15.58 -21.94
C GLN A 233 -6.50 14.72 -22.36
N ALA A 234 -6.38 13.82 -23.33
CA ALA A 234 -7.50 12.94 -23.69
C ALA A 234 -7.64 11.73 -22.73
N LEU A 235 -6.51 11.22 -22.22
CA LEU A 235 -6.44 9.93 -21.53
C LEU A 235 -6.88 9.95 -20.06
N LYS A 236 -6.82 11.11 -19.38
CA LYS A 236 -7.11 11.20 -17.92
C LYS A 236 -8.48 11.80 -17.56
N PHE A 237 -9.09 12.58 -18.46
CA PHE A 237 -10.39 13.19 -18.17
C PHE A 237 -11.57 12.21 -18.24
N GLU A 238 -11.40 11.02 -18.84
CA GLU A 238 -12.40 9.95 -18.75
C GLU A 238 -12.45 9.31 -17.35
N HIS A 239 -11.31 9.12 -16.69
CA HIS A 239 -11.26 8.65 -15.30
C HIS A 239 -11.77 9.71 -14.30
N GLU A 240 -11.49 11.00 -14.53
CA GLU A 240 -12.03 12.09 -13.70
C GLU A 240 -13.55 12.30 -13.91
N LYS A 241 -14.09 12.09 -15.11
CA LYS A 241 -15.53 12.19 -15.41
C LYS A 241 -16.37 11.16 -14.64
N MET A 242 -15.82 9.99 -14.31
CA MET A 242 -16.53 9.01 -13.46
C MET A 242 -16.64 9.46 -12.00
N MET A 243 -15.78 10.37 -11.54
CA MET A 243 -15.70 10.74 -10.13
C MET A 243 -16.52 11.98 -9.75
N PHE A 244 -16.85 12.82 -10.73
CA PHE A 244 -17.77 13.94 -10.56
C PHE A 244 -18.84 13.86 -11.66
N PRO A 245 -19.96 13.16 -11.42
CA PRO A 245 -21.06 13.19 -12.36
C PRO A 245 -21.54 14.65 -12.48
N PRO A 246 -21.91 15.10 -13.71
CA PRO A 246 -22.60 16.36 -13.84
C PRO A 246 -23.90 16.29 -13.03
N ALA A 247 -24.19 17.37 -12.30
CA ALA A 247 -25.43 17.55 -11.55
C ALA A 247 -26.66 17.50 -12.48
#